data_AF-A0A455U7M3-F1
#
_entry.id   AF-A0A455U7M3-F1
#
_cell.length_a   1.000
_cell.length_b   1.000
_cell.length_c   1.000
_cell.angle_alpha   90.00
_cell.angle_beta   90.00
_cell.angle_gamma   90.00
#
_symmetry.space_group_name_H-M   'P 1'
#
loop_
_entity.id
_entity.type
_entity.pdbx_description
1 polymer ?
#
loop_
_entity_poly.entity_id
_entity_poly.type
_entity_poly.pdbx_seq_one_letter_code
_entity_poly.pdbx_strand_id
1 'polypeptide(L)'
;MVILDYTFTGWGGKFPAERDNQLTQRLADAGAWACPVAPRDLILEGGGIETDGEGTLLTTEACLLNSNRNPTLSRAQIEAQLGEGFRG
;
A
#
# COMPACT_ATOMS: atom_id res chain seq x y z
N MET A 1 -16.62 -4.31 2.48
CA MET A 1 -15.24 -4.81 2.28
C MET A 1 -14.76 -4.33 0.92
N VAL A 2 -13.54 -3.83 0.85
CA VAL A 2 -12.90 -3.33 -0.38
C VAL A 2 -11.44 -3.79 -0.33
N ILE A 3 -10.87 -4.14 -1.47
CA ILE A 3 -9.43 -4.41 -1.58
C ILE A 3 -8.74 -3.09 -1.93
N LEU A 4 -7.74 -2.70 -1.13
CA LEU A 4 -6.93 -1.51 -1.40
C LEU A 4 -5.70 -1.93 -2.20
N ASP A 5 -5.60 -1.44 -3.43
CA ASP A 5 -4.51 -1.79 -4.35
C ASP A 5 -3.43 -0.70 -4.32
N TYR A 6 -2.46 -0.88 -3.44
CA TYR A 6 -1.30 0.02 -3.29
C TYR A 6 -0.25 -0.26 -4.34
N THR A 7 0.58 0.75 -4.64
CA THR A 7 1.67 0.59 -5.61
C THR A 7 2.81 -0.22 -5.00
N PHE A 8 3.20 -1.30 -5.66
CA PHE A 8 4.38 -2.10 -5.33
C PHE A 8 5.51 -1.84 -6.34
N THR A 9 6.70 -1.55 -5.83
CA THR A 9 7.87 -1.16 -6.66
C THR A 9 9.07 -2.08 -6.51
N GLY A 10 8.91 -3.26 -5.89
CA GLY A 10 10.04 -4.14 -5.60
C GLY A 10 10.96 -3.55 -4.53
N TRP A 11 10.38 -3.10 -3.41
CA TRP A 11 11.08 -2.48 -2.27
C TRP A 11 11.89 -1.24 -2.63
N GLY A 12 11.32 -0.37 -3.48
CA GLY A 12 11.95 0.85 -3.96
C GLY A 12 12.92 0.60 -5.11
N GLY A 13 12.50 -0.22 -6.08
CA GLY A 13 13.24 -0.48 -7.32
C GLY A 13 14.42 -1.43 -7.18
N LYS A 14 14.50 -2.21 -6.09
CA LYS A 14 15.57 -3.21 -5.92
C LYS A 14 15.43 -4.37 -6.90
N PHE A 15 14.20 -4.66 -7.31
CA PHE A 15 13.87 -5.71 -8.27
C PHE A 15 12.79 -5.20 -9.24
N PRO A 16 12.74 -5.71 -10.49
CA PRO A 16 11.61 -5.50 -11.39
C PRO A 16 10.32 -5.99 -10.73
N ALA A 17 9.26 -5.20 -10.82
CA ALA A 17 8.02 -5.43 -10.07
C ALA A 17 6.75 -5.13 -10.90
N GLU A 18 6.88 -4.91 -12.21
CA GLU A 18 5.78 -4.46 -13.07
C GLU A 18 4.63 -5.50 -13.11
N ARG A 19 4.98 -6.79 -13.07
CA ARG A 19 3.99 -7.87 -13.03
C ARG A 19 3.32 -7.98 -11.67
N ASP A 20 4.10 -7.80 -10.61
CA ASP A 20 3.61 -7.89 -9.23
C ASP A 20 2.67 -6.72 -8.93
N ASN A 21 3.01 -5.51 -9.37
CA ASN A 21 2.19 -4.30 -9.23
C ASN A 21 0.86 -4.38 -10.00
N GLN A 22 0.73 -5.28 -10.99
CA GLN A 22 -0.50 -5.48 -11.75
C GLN A 22 -1.35 -6.65 -11.24
N LEU A 23 -0.85 -7.41 -10.26
CA LEU A 23 -1.46 -8.67 -9.87
C LEU A 23 -2.88 -8.48 -9.32
N THR A 24 -3.09 -7.53 -8.42
CA THR A 24 -4.40 -7.26 -7.81
C THR A 24 -5.45 -6.94 -8.86
N GLN A 25 -5.14 -6.03 -9.78
CA GLN A 25 -6.05 -5.64 -10.85
C GLN A 25 -6.31 -6.78 -11.84
N ARG A 26 -5.28 -7.54 -12.22
CA ARG A 26 -5.46 -8.72 -13.10
C ARG A 26 -6.37 -9.78 -12.48
N LEU A 27 -6.26 -9.99 -11.16
CA LEU A 27 -7.16 -10.88 -10.43
C LEU A 27 -8.59 -10.31 -10.36
N ALA A 28 -8.73 -8.99 -10.28
CA ALA A 28 -10.03 -8.31 -10.36
C ALA A 28 -10.68 -8.53 -11.73
N ASP A 29 -9.92 -8.32 -12.81
CA ASP A 29 -10.39 -8.51 -14.18
C ASP A 29 -10.78 -9.97 -14.46
N ALA A 30 -10.13 -10.92 -13.78
CA ALA A 30 -10.46 -12.35 -13.82
C ALA A 30 -11.66 -12.74 -12.93
N GLY A 31 -12.25 -11.80 -12.19
CA GLY A 31 -13.39 -12.06 -11.30
C GLY A 31 -13.03 -12.83 -10.02
N ALA A 32 -11.75 -12.81 -9.61
CA ALA A 32 -11.29 -13.55 -8.42
C ALA A 32 -11.75 -12.90 -7.09
N TRP A 33 -12.10 -11.62 -7.11
CA TRP A 33 -12.52 -10.88 -5.91
C TRP A 33 -14.04 -10.80 -5.81
N ALA A 34 -14.58 -11.09 -4.63
CA ALA A 34 -16.00 -10.91 -4.32
C ALA A 34 -16.37 -9.45 -3.96
N CYS A 35 -15.39 -8.53 -4.02
CA CYS A 35 -15.57 -7.13 -3.62
C CYS A 35 -14.78 -6.18 -4.54
N PRO A 36 -15.13 -4.88 -4.56
CA PRO A 36 -14.43 -3.91 -5.39
C PRO A 36 -12.95 -3.76 -5.02
N VAL A 37 -12.15 -3.38 -6.01
CA VAL A 37 -10.75 -2.97 -5.84
C VAL A 37 -10.67 -1.45 -5.95
N ALA A 38 -9.96 -0.82 -5.02
CA ALA A 38 -9.74 0.62 -4.98
C ALA A 38 -8.23 0.91 -5.10
N PRO A 39 -7.76 1.47 -6.23
CA PRO A 39 -6.35 1.81 -6.41
C PRO A 39 -5.92 2.93 -5.46
N ARG A 40 -4.65 2.88 -5.03
CA ARG A 40 -4.03 3.86 -4.15
C ARG A 40 -2.71 4.34 -4.76
N ASP A 41 -2.60 5.66 -4.89
CA ASP A 41 -1.38 6.35 -5.33
C ASP A 41 -0.41 6.55 -4.14
N LEU A 42 -0.06 5.44 -3.50
CA LEU A 42 0.90 5.36 -2.41
C LEU A 42 1.72 4.09 -2.57
N ILE A 43 3.03 4.21 -2.53
CA ILE A 43 3.92 3.04 -2.49
C ILE A 43 3.89 2.48 -1.08
N LEU A 44 3.37 1.26 -0.93
CA LEU A 44 3.20 0.61 0.36
C LEU A 44 3.33 -0.91 0.20
N GLU A 45 4.13 -1.54 1.05
CA GLU A 45 4.20 -3.00 1.14
C GLU A 45 3.47 -3.49 2.38
N GLY A 46 2.68 -4.56 2.26
CA GLY A 46 1.93 -5.12 3.38
C GLY A 46 2.81 -5.48 4.59
N GLY A 47 4.02 -6.01 4.35
CA GLY A 47 4.98 -6.30 5.42
C GLY A 47 5.68 -5.07 6.03
N GLY A 48 5.35 -3.85 5.57
CA GLY A 48 5.86 -2.59 6.11
C GLY A 48 4.98 -1.98 7.21
N ILE A 49 3.81 -2.57 7.48
CA ILE A 49 2.83 -2.10 8.45
C ILE A 49 2.21 -3.28 9.20
N GLU A 50 1.64 -3.00 10.37
CA GLU A 50 0.85 -3.95 11.16
C GLU A 50 -0.33 -3.19 11.78
N THR A 51 -1.51 -3.82 11.94
CA THR A 51 -2.66 -3.20 12.60
C THR A 51 -3.24 -4.11 13.67
N ASP A 52 -3.77 -3.50 14.74
CA ASP A 52 -4.52 -4.20 15.78
C ASP A 52 -6.01 -4.42 15.42
N GLY A 53 -6.49 -3.80 14.34
CA GLY A 53 -7.91 -3.81 13.96
C GLY A 53 -8.81 -2.88 14.78
N GLU A 54 -8.26 -2.14 15.74
CA GLU A 54 -8.98 -1.22 16.63
C GLU A 54 -8.56 0.25 16.40
N GLY A 55 -7.87 0.51 15.29
CA GLY A 55 -7.49 1.86 14.84
C GLY A 55 -6.02 2.21 15.12
N THR A 56 -5.23 1.28 15.66
CA THR A 56 -3.78 1.47 15.78
C THR A 56 -3.06 0.81 14.60
N LEU A 57 -2.07 1.53 14.07
CA LEU A 57 -1.16 1.04 13.04
C LEU A 57 0.28 1.21 13.51
N LEU A 58 1.06 0.14 13.42
CA LEU A 58 2.49 0.11 13.70
C LEU A 58 3.28 0.04 12.40
N THR A 59 4.42 0.74 12.34
CA THR A 59 5.32 0.76 11.18
C THR A 59 6.71 1.24 11.60
N THR A 60 7.64 1.38 10.66
CA THR A 60 8.99 1.92 10.90
C THR A 60 9.30 3.07 9.94
N GLU A 61 10.00 4.08 10.45
CA GLU A 61 10.45 5.22 9.63
C GLU A 61 11.41 4.77 8.52
N ALA A 62 12.27 3.80 8.81
CA ALA A 62 13.24 3.27 7.85
C ALA A 62 12.60 2.64 6.60
N CYS A 63 11.35 2.17 6.73
CA CYS A 63 10.57 1.64 5.62
C CYS A 63 9.79 2.77 4.92
N LEU A 64 8.83 3.38 5.62
CA LEU A 64 7.86 4.31 5.01
C LEU A 64 8.45 5.63 4.54
N LEU A 65 9.45 6.16 5.27
CA LEU A 65 10.06 7.46 4.97
C LEU A 65 11.35 7.32 4.17
N ASN A 66 11.65 6.11 3.67
CA ASN A 66 12.76 5.94 2.75
C ASN A 66 12.50 6.74 1.47
N SER A 67 13.52 7.46 0.99
CA SER A 67 13.41 8.30 -0.20
C SER A 67 13.08 7.51 -1.48
N ASN A 68 13.29 6.19 -1.49
CA ASN A 68 12.90 5.33 -2.59
C ASN A 68 11.45 4.80 -2.52
N ARG A 69 10.68 5.24 -1.51
CA ARG A 69 9.23 5.01 -1.43
C ARG A 69 8.50 6.20 -2.01
N ASN A 70 8.07 7.12 -1.16
CA ASN A 70 7.21 8.25 -1.52
C ASN A 70 7.97 9.58 -1.37
N PRO A 71 8.98 9.89 -2.22
CA PRO A 71 9.89 11.03 -2.02
C PRO A 71 9.22 12.40 -2.07
N THR A 72 8.03 12.48 -2.67
CA THR A 72 7.26 13.72 -2.82
C THR A 72 6.29 13.96 -1.67
N LEU A 73 6.09 12.97 -0.80
CA LEU A 73 5.16 13.06 0.33
C LEU A 73 5.93 13.36 1.63
N SER A 74 5.39 14.28 2.41
CA SER A 74 5.80 14.47 3.79
C SER A 74 5.29 13.34 4.69
N ARG A 75 5.93 13.19 5.86
CA ARG A 75 5.47 12.26 6.91
C ARG A 75 3.97 12.43 7.22
N ALA A 76 3.52 13.67 7.43
CA ALA A 76 2.12 13.95 7.76
C ALA A 76 1.15 13.54 6.65
N GLN A 77 1.56 13.67 5.38
CA GLN A 77 0.75 13.21 4.25
C GLN A 77 0.66 11.69 4.18
N ILE A 78 1.77 10.99 4.46
CA ILE A 78 1.79 9.52 4.54
C ILE A 78 0.89 9.04 5.70
N GLU A 79 1.04 9.63 6.88
CA GLU A 79 0.20 9.33 8.06
C GLU A 79 -1.29 9.55 7.78
N ALA A 80 -1.65 10.66 7.11
CA ALA A 80 -3.03 10.93 6.75
C ALA A 80 -3.61 9.87 5.79
N GLN A 81 -2.85 9.48 4.75
CA GLN A 81 -3.28 8.45 3.81
C GLN A 81 -3.41 7.06 4.47
N LEU A 82 -2.50 6.71 5.39
CA LEU A 82 -2.61 5.49 6.18
C LEU A 82 -3.85 5.52 7.09
N GLY A 83 -4.09 6.64 7.77
CA GLY A 83 -5.28 6.82 8.60
C GLY A 83 -6.59 6.71 7.80
N GLU A 84 -6.63 7.20 6.57
CA GLU A 84 -7.80 7.03 5.70
C GLU A 84 -7.95 5.61 5.17
N GLY A 85 -6.84 4.92 4.86
CA GLY A 85 -6.85 3.56 4.31
C GLY A 85 -7.25 2.49 5.33
N PHE A 86 -6.87 2.66 6.59
CA PHE A 86 -7.02 1.64 7.64
C PHE A 86 -8.02 2.04 8.74
N ARG A 87 -8.89 3.02 8.49
CA ARG A 87 -10.05 3.30 9.37
C ARG A 87 -11.00 2.10 9.34
N GLY A 88 -11.30 1.57 10.53
CA GLY A 88 -12.34 0.56 10.76
C GLY A 88 -13.75 1.06 10.49
#